data_AF-A0A2V6QI75-F1
#
_entry.id   AF-A0A2V6QI75-F1
#
_cell.length_a   1.000
_cell.length_b   1.000
_cell.length_c   1.000
_cell.angle_alpha   90.00
_cell.angle_beta   90.00
_cell.angle_gamma   90.00
#
_symmetry.space_group_name_H-M   'P 1'
#
loop_
_entity.id
_entity.type
_entity.pdbx_description
1 polymer ?
#
loop_
_entity_poly.entity_id
_entity_poly.type
_entity_poly.pdbx_seq_one_letter_code
_entity_poly.pdbx_strand_id
1 'polypeptide(L)'
;MHSSRLLEGTVMSQHAVERAIGKLVTDESFRARFCADPARASLEAGLPLSATELSALTRISDEALRRFADGVDDSIRRLVGFVATSCGLPS
;
A
#
# COMPACT_ATOMS: atom_id res chain seq x y z
N MET A 1 -20.56 -4.71 -32.92
CA MET A 1 -21.15 -5.87 -32.21
C MET A 1 -20.37 -7.09 -32.67
N HIS A 2 -19.52 -7.78 -31.92
CA HIS A 2 -19.38 -8.08 -30.50
C HIS A 2 -17.87 -8.25 -30.20
N SER A 3 -17.50 -8.43 -28.93
CA SER A 3 -16.16 -8.78 -28.43
C SER A 3 -15.34 -7.62 -27.87
N SER A 4 -15.91 -6.88 -26.91
CA SER A 4 -15.14 -6.04 -25.98
C SER A 4 -15.72 -6.09 -24.56
N ARG A 5 -16.02 -7.31 -24.07
CA ARG A 5 -16.53 -7.55 -22.69
C ARG A 5 -16.00 -8.85 -22.05
N LEU A 6 -14.76 -9.26 -22.39
CA LEU A 6 -14.07 -10.35 -21.68
C LEU A 6 -12.86 -9.87 -20.86
N LEU A 7 -12.67 -8.55 -20.73
CA LEU A 7 -11.63 -7.92 -19.90
C LEU A 7 -12.22 -7.18 -18.68
N GLU A 8 -13.47 -7.48 -18.31
CA GLU A 8 -14.12 -6.89 -17.12
C GLU A 8 -13.87 -7.70 -15.85
N GLY A 9 -12.84 -8.55 -15.84
CA GLY A 9 -12.36 -9.28 -14.65
C GLY A 9 -10.89 -9.02 -14.28
N THR A 10 -10.15 -8.19 -15.03
CA THR A 10 -8.68 -8.14 -14.97
C THR A 10 -8.08 -6.80 -14.54
N VAL A 11 -8.88 -5.73 -14.43
CA VAL A 11 -8.40 -4.38 -14.10
C VAL A 11 -8.05 -4.20 -12.61
N MET A 12 -8.33 -5.20 -11.76
CA MET A 12 -8.15 -5.11 -10.31
C MET A 12 -6.91 -5.81 -9.72
N SER A 13 -6.16 -6.59 -10.49
CA SER A 13 -4.95 -7.26 -10.00
C SER A 13 -3.75 -6.31 -9.93
N GLN A 14 -3.39 -5.69 -11.07
CA GLN A 14 -2.25 -4.78 -11.12
C GLN A 14 -2.44 -3.54 -10.24
N HIS A 15 -3.65 -2.97 -10.23
CA HIS A 15 -3.95 -1.80 -9.40
C HIS A 15 -3.85 -2.10 -7.89
N ALA A 16 -4.26 -3.29 -7.44
CA ALA A 16 -4.12 -3.68 -6.03
C ALA A 16 -2.64 -3.86 -5.65
N VAL A 17 -1.85 -4.48 -6.53
CA VAL A 17 -0.40 -4.64 -6.34
C VAL A 17 0.32 -3.28 -6.30
N GLU A 18 0.01 -2.36 -7.21
CA GLU A 18 0.59 -1.02 -7.24
C GLU A 18 0.27 -0.24 -5.95
N ARG A 19 -0.97 -0.33 -5.47
CA ARG A 19 -1.36 0.27 -4.18
C ARG A 19 -0.65 -0.37 -3.00
N ALA A 20 -0.48 -1.69 -3.01
CA ALA A 20 0.25 -2.41 -1.97
C ALA A 20 1.72 -1.96 -1.93
N ILE A 21 2.39 -1.89 -3.08
CA ILE A 21 3.78 -1.38 -3.19
C ILE A 21 3.87 0.05 -2.68
N GLY A 22 2.95 0.93 -3.11
CA GLY A 22 2.90 2.31 -2.63
C GLY A 22 2.80 2.40 -1.11
N LYS A 23 1.92 1.59 -0.49
CA LYS A 23 1.79 1.53 0.98
C LYS A 23 3.03 0.93 1.64
N LEU A 24 3.62 -0.14 1.10
CA LEU A 24 4.85 -0.74 1.63
C LEU A 24 6.01 0.27 1.68
N VAL A 25 6.05 1.22 0.76
CA VAL A 25 7.10 2.25 0.69
C VAL A 25 6.77 3.43 1.60
N THR A 26 5.52 3.92 1.57
CA THR A 26 5.14 5.21 2.19
C THR A 26 4.54 5.10 3.59
N ASP A 27 4.04 3.93 4.00
CA ASP A 27 3.36 3.70 5.28
C ASP A 27 4.15 2.66 6.10
N GLU A 28 4.99 3.16 7.01
CA GLU A 28 5.82 2.32 7.88
C GLU A 28 4.99 1.38 8.77
N SER A 29 3.86 1.86 9.28
CA SER A 29 2.97 1.06 10.13
C SER A 29 2.31 -0.08 9.35
N PHE A 30 1.96 0.16 8.08
CA PHE A 30 1.52 -0.90 7.18
C PHE A 30 2.65 -1.87 6.86
N ARG A 31 3.85 -1.38 6.53
CA ARG A 31 5.01 -2.24 6.23
C ARG A 31 5.33 -3.19 7.39
N ALA A 32 5.37 -2.67 8.63
CA ALA A 32 5.62 -3.49 9.82
C ALA A 32 4.56 -4.58 10.02
N ARG A 33 3.26 -4.24 9.87
CA ARG A 33 2.17 -5.22 9.93
C ARG A 33 2.22 -6.23 8.80
N PHE A 34 2.54 -5.80 7.59
CA PHE A 34 2.65 -6.66 6.42
C PHE A 34 3.81 -7.66 6.57
N CYS A 35 4.95 -7.26 7.13
CA CYS A 35 6.04 -8.20 7.44
C CYS A 35 5.63 -9.27 8.47
N ALA A 36 4.77 -8.93 9.43
CA ALA A 36 4.31 -9.87 10.45
C ALA A 36 3.21 -10.81 9.93
N ASP A 37 2.22 -10.27 9.21
CA ASP A 37 1.10 -11.02 8.63
C ASP A 37 0.62 -10.34 7.33
N PRO A 38 1.18 -10.73 6.16
CA PRO A 38 0.87 -10.12 4.87
C PRO A 38 -0.62 -10.20 4.50
N ALA A 39 -1.26 -11.33 4.81
CA ALA A 39 -2.64 -11.57 4.43
C ALA A 39 -3.58 -10.69 5.27
N ARG A 40 -3.39 -10.67 6.59
CA ARG A 40 -4.20 -9.85 7.49
C ARG A 40 -3.98 -8.36 7.25
N ALA A 41 -2.73 -7.91 7.12
CA ALA A 41 -2.42 -6.50 6.88
C ALA A 41 -3.06 -6.00 5.57
N SER A 42 -3.04 -6.82 4.53
CA SER A 42 -3.66 -6.48 3.23
C SER A 42 -5.18 -6.40 3.33
N LEU A 43 -5.81 -7.33 4.05
CA LEU A 43 -7.25 -7.32 4.29
C LEU A 43 -7.67 -6.07 5.08
N GLU A 44 -6.98 -5.77 6.18
CA GLU A 44 -7.23 -4.57 7.00
C GLU A 44 -7.03 -3.26 6.22
N ALA A 45 -6.15 -3.27 5.22
CA ALA A 45 -5.91 -2.13 4.34
C ALA A 45 -6.89 -2.04 3.15
N GLY A 46 -7.83 -2.98 3.01
CA GLY A 46 -8.76 -3.03 1.88
C GLY A 46 -8.07 -3.29 0.54
N LEU A 47 -6.97 -4.07 0.54
CA LEU A 47 -6.23 -4.48 -0.64
C LEU A 47 -6.65 -5.90 -1.05
N PRO A 48 -7.42 -6.07 -2.13
CA PRO A 48 -7.91 -7.38 -2.57
C PRO A 48 -6.79 -8.13 -3.31
N LEU A 49 -5.80 -8.62 -2.57
CA LEU A 49 -4.67 -9.40 -3.11
C LEU A 49 -4.96 -10.90 -3.06
N SER A 50 -4.69 -11.58 -4.17
CA SER A 50 -4.65 -13.03 -4.27
C SER A 50 -3.44 -13.63 -3.55
N ALA A 51 -3.48 -14.95 -3.33
CA ALA A 51 -2.34 -15.67 -2.76
C ALA A 51 -1.05 -15.53 -3.59
N THR A 52 -1.18 -15.51 -4.92
CA THR A 52 -0.03 -15.33 -5.83
C THR A 52 0.59 -13.95 -5.69
N GLU A 53 -0.22 -12.91 -5.60
CA GLU A 53 0.25 -11.52 -5.45
C GLU A 53 0.87 -11.30 -4.07
N LEU A 54 0.25 -11.83 -3.01
CA LEU A 54 0.84 -11.84 -1.67
C LEU A 54 2.20 -12.54 -1.67
N SER A 55 2.30 -13.71 -2.30
CA SER A 55 3.57 -14.43 -2.41
C SER A 55 4.63 -13.65 -3.22
N ALA A 56 4.23 -12.87 -4.22
CA ALA A 56 5.16 -12.03 -4.98
C ALA A 56 5.65 -10.85 -4.12
N LEU A 57 4.75 -10.18 -3.41
CA LEU A 57 5.06 -9.03 -2.56
C LEU A 57 5.94 -9.42 -1.37
N THR A 58 5.74 -10.60 -0.77
CA THR A 58 6.59 -11.08 0.34
C THR A 58 8.01 -11.45 -0.07
N ARG A 59 8.29 -11.60 -1.37
CA ARG A 59 9.65 -11.78 -1.89
C ARG A 59 10.43 -10.48 -1.98
N ILE A 60 9.76 -9.32 -1.88
CA ILE A 60 10.44 -8.04 -1.80
C ILE A 60 11.03 -7.94 -0.39
N SER A 61 12.35 -7.87 -0.28
CA SER A 61 13.02 -7.78 1.02
C SER A 61 12.65 -6.48 1.74
N ASP A 62 12.40 -6.55 3.05
CA ASP A 62 12.13 -5.38 3.89
C ASP A 62 13.23 -4.30 3.78
N GLU A 63 14.49 -4.72 3.70
CA GLU A 63 15.62 -3.80 3.51
C GLU A 63 15.53 -3.00 2.20
N ALA A 64 15.13 -3.64 1.09
CA ALA A 64 14.93 -2.92 -0.18
C ALA A 64 13.77 -1.92 -0.09
N LEU A 65 12.69 -2.27 0.62
CA LEU A 65 11.57 -1.36 0.87
C LEU A 65 11.99 -0.16 1.71
N ARG A 66 12.80 -0.37 2.75
CA ARG A 66 13.35 0.72 3.59
C ARG A 66 14.27 1.63 2.81
N ARG A 67 15.22 1.08 2.06
CA ARG A 67 16.11 1.88 1.20
C ARG A 67 15.35 2.69 0.17
N PHE A 68 14.33 2.10 -0.45
CA PHE A 68 13.51 2.84 -1.39
C PHE A 68 12.69 3.91 -0.69
N ALA A 69 12.07 3.58 0.46
CA ALA A 69 11.39 4.56 1.28
C ALA A 69 12.32 5.74 1.57
N ASP A 70 13.56 5.52 2.04
CA ASP A 70 14.53 6.57 2.37
C ASP A 70 14.84 7.53 1.22
N GLY A 71 14.75 7.07 -0.03
CA GLY A 71 14.89 7.91 -1.21
C GLY A 71 13.61 8.64 -1.66
N VAL A 72 12.45 8.34 -1.07
CA VAL A 72 11.17 9.00 -1.35
C VAL A 72 11.03 10.27 -0.52
N ASP A 73 10.74 11.38 -1.19
CA ASP A 73 10.51 12.67 -0.54
C ASP A 73 9.48 12.59 0.59
N ASP A 74 9.76 13.27 1.71
CA ASP A 74 8.91 13.21 2.91
C ASP A 74 7.48 13.71 2.65
N SER A 75 7.26 14.59 1.67
CA SER A 75 5.91 15.03 1.29
C SER A 75 5.07 13.91 0.65
N ILE A 76 5.72 12.92 0.02
CA ILE A 76 5.08 11.75 -0.59
C ILE A 76 4.79 10.69 0.47
N ARG A 77 5.61 10.61 1.51
CA ARG A 77 5.36 9.85 2.75
C ARG A 77 4.23 10.54 3.51
N ARG A 78 3.00 10.41 2.97
CA ARG A 78 1.80 10.96 3.60
C ARG A 78 1.76 10.49 5.04
N LEU A 79 1.93 11.42 5.96
CA LEU A 79 1.61 11.28 7.38
C LEU A 79 0.20 10.70 7.50
N VAL A 80 0.10 9.38 7.63
CA VAL A 80 -1.06 8.71 8.24
C VAL A 80 -1.03 9.05 9.72
N GLY A 81 -1.29 10.33 10.02
CA GLY A 81 -1.07 10.90 11.35
C GLY A 81 -1.15 12.43 11.46
N PHE A 82 -1.63 13.17 10.45
CA PHE A 82 -2.05 14.56 10.75
C PHE A 82 -3.42 14.51 11.43
N VAL A 83 -3.41 14.34 12.76
CA VAL A 83 -4.47 14.91 13.59
C VAL A 83 -4.31 16.42 13.47
N ALA A 84 -5.30 17.07 12.87
CA ALA A 84 -5.44 18.51 12.94
C ALA A 84 -5.68 18.90 14.41
N THR A 85 -4.61 19.08 15.19
CA THR A 85 -4.68 19.92 16.39
C THR A 85 -4.27 21.32 15.97
N SER A 86 -5.23 22.08 15.47
CA SER A 86 -5.23 23.53 15.65
C SER A 86 -6.49 23.92 16.44
N CYS A 87 -6.50 23.57 17.73
CA CYS A 87 -7.18 24.43 18.70
C CYS A 87 -6.26 25.61 18.95
N GLY A 88 -6.60 26.76 18.36
CA GLY A 88 -5.88 28.01 18.50
C GLY A 88 -6.66 29.14 17.84
N LEU A 89 -7.80 29.50 18.43
CA LEU A 89 -8.43 30.79 18.15
C LEU A 89 -7.58 31.89 18.81
N PRO A 90 -7.16 32.94 18.09
CA PRO A 90 -6.60 34.12 18.74
C PRO A 90 -7.72 34.90 19.46
N SER A 91 -7.28 35.57 20.53
CA SER A 91 -8.04 36.27 21.57
C SER A 91 -9.04 37.32 21.08
#